data_AF-A0A816HQ57-F1
#
_entry.id   AF-A0A816HQ57-F1
#
_cell.length_a   1.000
_cell.length_b   1.000
_cell.length_c   1.000
_cell.angle_alpha   90.00
_cell.angle_beta   90.00
_cell.angle_gamma   90.00
#
_symmetry.space_group_name_H-M   'P 1'
#
loop_
_entity.id
_entity.type
_entity.pdbx_description
1 polymer ?
#
loop_
_entity_poly.entity_id
_entity_poly.type
_entity_poly.pdbx_seq_one_letter_code
_entity_poly.pdbx_strand_id
1 'polypeptide(L)'
;MNETEEHRQLHLEKQKTRNQSNETIEQRQIRLEKQKTRNQSNRSNKTEQQHQIQLEKQKTRTQSNRSNETEQQRQIRLEKQRKRSEASRVKKKFEKHTFDNIDIHRQNIEIQFSEAEEEASLDNSSTNENIIKKKNDSNYSCWPKPIPRELKEARLQKFLQQMSMSVLADATCGICNVRTPIQQSKKVPLSKIPNIPLLKVSDELKNLITNGLSSLSQHLDGNSTAILQNIQSNI
;
A
#
# COMPACT_ATOMS: atom_id res chain seq x y z
N MET A 1 11.44 53.20 23.75
CA MET A 1 12.87 52.91 23.46
C MET A 1 12.93 51.59 22.72
N ASN A 2 13.47 51.58 21.50
CA ASN A 2 13.60 50.33 20.73
C ASN A 2 14.75 49.51 21.31
N GLU A 3 14.45 48.28 21.69
CA GLU A 3 15.44 47.28 22.09
C GLU A 3 16.47 47.11 20.95
N THR A 4 17.77 47.09 21.26
CA THR A 4 18.80 46.86 20.23
C THR A 4 18.78 45.39 19.80
N GLU A 5 19.25 45.11 18.57
CA GLU A 5 19.27 43.74 18.05
C GLU A 5 20.11 42.79 18.93
N GLU A 6 21.21 43.29 19.50
CA GLU A 6 22.05 42.54 20.43
C GLU A 6 21.30 42.17 21.72
N HIS A 7 20.51 43.10 22.28
CA HIS A 7 19.69 42.81 23.45
C HIS A 7 18.61 41.76 23.16
N ARG A 8 17.98 41.81 21.97
CA ARG A 8 17.03 40.76 21.53
C ARG A 8 17.70 39.39 21.42
N GLN A 9 18.87 39.30 20.78
CA GLN A 9 19.57 38.02 20.61
C GLN A 9 19.99 37.43 21.97
N LEU A 10 20.54 38.25 22.86
CA LEU A 10 20.89 37.85 24.22
C LEU A 10 19.68 37.38 25.02
N HIS A 11 18.54 38.06 24.90
CA HIS A 11 17.30 37.65 25.56
C HIS A 11 16.80 36.29 25.04
N LEU A 12 16.79 36.09 23.71
CA LEU A 12 16.41 34.82 23.09
C LEU A 12 17.35 33.67 23.50
N GLU A 13 18.65 33.92 23.58
CA GLU A 13 19.64 32.91 23.97
C GLU A 13 19.49 32.52 25.44
N LYS A 14 19.33 33.50 26.34
CA LYS A 14 19.04 33.25 27.77
C LYS A 14 17.74 32.47 27.96
N GLN A 15 16.72 32.77 27.16
CA GLN A 15 15.45 32.05 27.24
C GLN A 15 15.58 30.61 26.72
N LYS A 16 16.29 30.39 25.61
CA LYS A 16 16.54 29.05 25.05
C LYS A 16 17.34 28.16 26.01
N THR A 17 18.41 28.70 26.57
CA THR A 17 19.28 27.96 27.50
C THR A 17 18.52 27.57 28.76
N ARG A 18 17.81 28.51 29.39
CA ARG A 18 16.98 28.25 30.57
C ARG A 18 15.89 27.20 30.32
N ASN A 19 15.25 27.25 29.16
CA ASN A 19 14.20 26.29 28.82
C ASN A 19 14.76 24.89 28.51
N GLN A 20 15.98 24.78 27.99
CA GLN A 20 16.62 23.48 27.72
C GLN A 20 17.26 22.86 28.97
N SER A 21 17.85 23.68 29.85
CA SER A 21 18.52 23.21 31.07
C SER A 21 17.55 22.68 32.12
N ASN A 22 16.33 23.22 32.14
CA ASN A 22 15.32 22.88 33.14
C ASN A 22 14.28 21.88 32.63
N GLU A 23 14.43 21.38 31.41
CA GLU A 23 13.51 20.45 30.77
C GLU A 23 13.69 19.04 31.36
N THR A 24 12.62 18.45 31.92
CA THR A 24 12.67 17.04 32.33
C THR A 24 12.67 16.11 31.11
N ILE A 25 13.07 14.86 31.29
CA ILE A 25 13.08 13.86 30.20
C ILE A 25 11.68 13.72 29.57
N GLU A 26 10.62 13.68 30.40
CA GLU A 26 9.24 13.59 29.93
C GLU A 26 8.80 14.84 29.16
N GLN A 27 9.11 16.03 29.68
CA GLN A 27 8.82 17.29 28.98
C GLN A 27 9.54 17.35 27.62
N ARG A 28 10.79 16.88 27.57
CA ARG A 28 11.57 16.76 26.34
C ARG A 28 10.92 15.81 25.34
N GLN A 29 10.43 14.66 25.79
CA GLN A 29 9.71 13.71 24.93
C GLN A 29 8.44 14.34 24.36
N ILE A 30 7.61 14.96 25.21
CA ILE A 30 6.38 15.65 24.78
C ILE A 30 6.69 16.77 23.77
N ARG A 31 7.74 17.57 24.02
CA ARG A 31 8.15 18.64 23.09
C ARG A 31 8.61 18.07 21.75
N LEU A 32 9.42 17.00 21.75
CA LEU A 32 9.89 16.36 20.53
C LEU A 32 8.74 15.71 19.74
N GLU A 33 7.76 15.12 20.43
CA GLU A 33 6.57 14.55 19.80
C GLU A 33 5.68 15.63 19.18
N LYS A 34 5.42 16.72 19.90
CA LYS A 34 4.74 17.92 19.36
C LYS A 34 5.49 18.50 18.16
N GLN A 35 6.82 18.49 18.19
CA GLN A 35 7.61 18.95 17.05
C GLN A 35 7.50 17.99 15.85
N LYS A 36 7.52 16.68 16.09
CA LYS A 36 7.36 15.65 15.04
C LYS A 36 6.00 15.75 14.36
N THR A 37 4.92 15.89 15.12
CA THR A 37 3.55 16.04 14.60
C THR A 37 3.38 17.31 13.77
N ARG A 38 3.88 18.45 14.27
CA ARG A 38 3.91 19.71 13.50
C ARG A 38 4.70 19.57 12.19
N ASN A 39 5.88 18.94 12.25
CA ASN A 39 6.69 18.71 11.05
C ASN A 39 6.00 17.80 10.03
N GLN A 40 5.27 16.79 10.49
CA GLN A 40 4.49 15.89 9.62
C GLN A 40 3.33 16.63 8.95
N SER A 41 2.59 17.45 9.70
CA SER A 41 1.53 18.30 9.16
C SER A 41 2.08 19.27 8.11
N ASN A 42 3.18 19.97 8.42
CA ASN A 42 3.83 20.89 7.49
C ASN A 42 4.33 20.21 6.21
N ARG A 43 4.78 18.95 6.28
CA ARG A 43 5.18 18.18 5.09
C ARG A 43 3.99 17.78 4.23
N SER A 44 2.85 17.47 4.86
CA SER A 44 1.63 17.03 4.16
C SER A 44 0.93 18.19 3.45
N ASN A 45 0.98 19.38 4.04
CA ASN A 45 0.37 20.59 3.47
C ASN A 45 1.30 21.35 2.51
N LYS A 46 2.44 20.74 2.15
CA LYS A 46 3.48 21.41 1.39
C LYS A 46 3.17 21.41 -0.09
N THR A 47 3.33 22.55 -0.77
CA THR A 47 3.20 22.59 -2.23
C THR A 47 4.40 21.92 -2.91
N GLU A 48 4.23 21.45 -4.14
CA GLU A 48 5.29 20.81 -4.91
C GLU A 48 6.50 21.74 -5.12
N GLN A 49 6.27 23.03 -5.42
CA GLN A 49 7.35 24.01 -5.55
C GLN A 49 8.15 24.16 -4.25
N GLN A 50 7.47 24.27 -3.11
CA GLN A 50 8.15 24.32 -1.82
C GLN A 50 8.90 23.01 -1.56
N HIS A 51 8.35 21.86 -1.97
CA HIS A 51 8.99 20.55 -1.88
C HIS A 51 10.33 20.54 -2.60
N GLN A 52 10.35 20.95 -3.86
CA GLN A 52 11.55 21.02 -4.69
C GLN A 52 12.60 21.97 -4.11
N ILE A 53 12.21 23.17 -3.68
CA ILE A 53 13.12 24.14 -3.05
C ILE A 53 13.78 23.54 -1.80
N GLN A 54 13.05 22.77 -0.98
CA GLN A 54 13.65 22.13 0.18
C GLN A 54 14.61 21.00 -0.20
N LEU A 55 14.28 20.20 -1.20
CA LEU A 55 15.17 19.14 -1.70
C LEU A 55 16.46 19.75 -2.26
N GLU A 56 16.37 20.85 -3.00
CA GLU A 56 17.52 21.57 -3.52
C GLU A 56 18.40 22.13 -2.40
N LYS A 57 17.80 22.81 -1.41
CA LYS A 57 18.50 23.27 -0.20
C LYS A 57 19.17 22.12 0.57
N GLN A 58 18.52 20.96 0.62
CA GLN A 58 19.10 19.79 1.27
C GLN A 58 20.28 19.23 0.48
N LYS A 59 20.19 19.20 -0.86
CA LYS A 59 21.27 18.77 -1.76
C LYS A 59 22.48 19.69 -1.64
N THR A 60 22.29 21.01 -1.68
CA THR A 60 23.37 22.00 -1.55
C THR A 60 24.05 21.91 -0.18
N ARG A 61 23.27 21.81 0.91
CA ARG A 61 23.82 21.60 2.26
C ARG A 61 24.62 20.29 2.36
N THR A 62 24.11 19.21 1.79
CA THR A 62 24.80 17.91 1.79
C THR A 62 26.11 17.99 1.00
N GLN A 63 26.10 18.69 -0.14
CA GLN A 63 27.28 18.89 -0.96
C GLN A 63 28.34 19.72 -0.20
N SER A 64 27.93 20.84 0.40
CA SER A 64 28.83 21.67 1.21
C SER A 64 29.44 20.89 2.40
N ASN A 65 28.61 20.11 3.11
CA ASN A 65 29.09 19.25 4.20
C ASN A 65 30.11 18.20 3.72
N ARG A 66 29.94 17.66 2.51
CA ARG A 66 30.90 16.70 1.92
C ARG A 66 32.18 17.38 1.45
N SER A 67 32.11 18.59 0.91
CA SER A 67 33.30 19.34 0.52
C SER A 67 34.15 19.76 1.72
N ASN A 68 33.52 19.99 2.87
CA ASN A 68 34.18 20.39 4.11
C ASN A 68 34.49 19.21 5.05
N GLU A 69 34.30 17.96 4.61
CA GLU A 69 34.55 16.79 5.46
C GLU A 69 36.05 16.55 5.64
N THR A 70 36.48 16.20 6.86
CA THR A 70 37.84 15.71 7.06
C THR A 70 37.98 14.29 6.53
N GLU A 71 39.21 13.86 6.22
CA GLU A 71 39.44 12.50 5.69
C GLU A 71 38.97 11.41 6.69
N GLN A 72 39.13 11.63 8.00
CA GLN A 72 38.59 10.72 9.01
C GLN A 72 37.04 10.64 8.97
N GLN A 73 36.36 11.78 8.85
CA GLN A 73 34.90 11.82 8.73
C GLN A 73 34.42 11.13 7.44
N ARG A 74 35.16 11.32 6.33
CA ARG A 74 34.92 10.65 5.06
C ARG A 74 35.00 9.14 5.19
N GLN A 75 36.05 8.62 5.82
CA GLN A 75 36.25 7.19 6.03
C GLN A 75 35.12 6.59 6.87
N ILE A 76 34.76 7.23 8.00
CA ILE A 76 33.66 6.78 8.86
C ILE A 76 32.33 6.77 8.09
N ARG A 77 32.06 7.80 7.27
CA ARG A 77 30.86 7.88 6.43
C ARG A 77 30.81 6.73 5.42
N LEU A 78 31.90 6.47 4.71
CA LEU A 78 31.99 5.39 3.72
C LEU A 78 31.87 4.01 4.36
N GLU A 79 32.51 3.78 5.51
CA GLU A 79 32.39 2.53 6.26
C GLU A 79 30.93 2.28 6.71
N LYS A 80 30.27 3.31 7.26
CA LYS A 80 28.84 3.24 7.61
C LYS A 80 27.97 2.96 6.38
N GLN A 81 28.28 3.56 5.24
CA GLN A 81 27.55 3.31 3.99
C GLN A 81 27.74 1.87 3.50
N ARG A 82 28.96 1.33 3.60
CA ARG A 82 29.26 -0.07 3.27
C ARG A 82 28.47 -1.04 4.13
N LYS A 83 28.54 -0.89 5.46
CA LYS A 83 27.80 -1.73 6.43
C LYS A 83 26.28 -1.71 6.17
N ARG A 84 25.70 -0.54 5.93
CA ARG A 84 24.26 -0.43 5.58
C ARG A 84 23.92 -1.14 4.27
N SER A 85 24.79 -1.02 3.26
CA SER A 85 24.58 -1.66 1.96
C SER A 85 24.66 -3.18 2.06
N GLU A 86 25.61 -3.70 2.84
CA GLU A 86 25.74 -5.13 3.14
C GLU A 86 24.51 -5.65 3.89
N ALA A 87 24.09 -4.97 4.96
CA ALA A 87 22.88 -5.33 5.71
C ALA A 87 21.63 -5.34 4.82
N SER A 88 21.48 -4.34 3.94
CA SER A 88 20.37 -4.29 2.97
C SER A 88 20.41 -5.45 1.98
N ARG A 89 21.59 -5.80 1.46
CA ARG A 89 21.76 -6.97 0.57
C ARG A 89 21.40 -8.28 1.27
N VAL A 90 21.83 -8.47 2.52
CA VAL A 90 21.49 -9.65 3.32
C VAL A 90 19.99 -9.71 3.56
N LYS A 91 19.38 -8.60 3.98
CA LYS A 91 17.92 -8.50 4.17
C LYS A 91 17.14 -8.85 2.91
N LYS A 92 17.55 -8.29 1.76
CA LYS A 92 16.91 -8.59 0.46
C LYS A 92 17.04 -10.07 0.06
N LYS A 93 18.20 -10.70 0.33
CA LYS A 93 18.37 -12.14 0.10
C LYS A 93 17.45 -12.95 1.00
N PHE A 94 17.34 -12.58 2.27
CA PHE A 94 16.42 -13.23 3.22
C PHE A 94 14.97 -13.08 2.77
N GLU A 95 14.53 -11.85 2.44
CA GLU A 95 13.17 -11.58 1.93
C GLU A 95 12.86 -12.34 0.64
N LYS A 96 13.83 -12.42 -0.28
CA LYS A 96 13.69 -13.23 -1.50
C LYS A 96 13.54 -14.71 -1.15
N HIS A 97 14.42 -15.24 -0.29
CA HIS A 97 14.35 -16.64 0.12
C HIS A 97 13.03 -16.97 0.84
N THR A 98 12.51 -16.06 1.67
CA THR A 98 11.19 -16.25 2.29
C THR A 98 10.06 -16.25 1.26
N PHE A 99 10.13 -15.38 0.25
CA PHE A 99 9.16 -15.35 -0.83
C PHE A 99 9.20 -16.64 -1.67
N ASP A 100 10.41 -17.07 -2.06
CA ASP A 100 10.61 -18.29 -2.85
C ASP A 100 10.11 -19.54 -2.08
N ASN A 101 10.31 -19.61 -0.75
CA ASN A 101 9.78 -20.71 0.07
C ASN A 101 8.25 -20.69 0.21
N ILE A 102 7.63 -19.52 0.30
CA ILE A 102 6.16 -19.40 0.31
C ILE A 102 5.58 -19.86 -1.03
N ASP A 103 6.24 -19.53 -2.15
CA ASP A 103 5.81 -19.96 -3.49
C ASP A 103 5.97 -21.48 -3.67
N ILE A 104 7.06 -22.07 -3.20
CA ILE A 104 7.25 -23.53 -3.18
C ILE A 104 6.16 -24.20 -2.32
N HIS A 105 5.85 -23.66 -1.15
CA HIS A 105 4.81 -24.24 -0.29
C HIS A 105 3.42 -24.13 -0.94
N ARG A 106 3.12 -23.03 -1.64
CA ARG A 106 1.89 -22.88 -2.42
C ARG A 106 1.81 -23.92 -3.54
N GLN A 107 2.89 -24.09 -4.31
CA GLN A 107 2.95 -25.07 -5.39
C GLN A 107 2.79 -26.50 -4.86
N ASN A 108 3.42 -26.83 -3.74
CA ASN A 108 3.27 -28.15 -3.11
C ASN A 108 1.84 -28.39 -2.61
N ILE A 109 1.17 -27.36 -2.07
CA ILE A 109 -0.25 -27.45 -1.71
C ILE A 109 -1.12 -27.65 -2.96
N GLU A 110 -0.90 -26.88 -4.03
CA GLU A 110 -1.64 -27.00 -5.29
C GLU A 110 -1.47 -28.39 -5.95
N ILE A 111 -0.27 -28.98 -5.86
CA ILE A 111 0.00 -30.36 -6.31
C ILE A 111 -0.79 -31.37 -5.47
N GLN A 112 -0.77 -31.25 -4.13
CA GLN A 112 -1.54 -32.15 -3.25
C GLN A 112 -3.06 -32.11 -3.50
N PHE A 113 -3.61 -30.94 -3.84
CA PHE A 113 -5.03 -30.82 -4.20
C PHE A 113 -5.32 -31.41 -5.59
N SER A 114 -4.39 -31.32 -6.54
CA SER A 114 -4.53 -31.91 -7.87
C SER A 114 -4.43 -33.44 -7.82
N GLU A 115 -3.52 -33.98 -7.00
CA GLU A 115 -3.37 -35.43 -6.76
C GLU A 115 -4.61 -36.01 -6.06
N ALA A 116 -5.21 -35.28 -5.11
CA ALA A 116 -6.46 -35.68 -4.46
C ALA A 116 -7.69 -35.65 -5.38
N GLU A 117 -7.71 -34.78 -6.40
CA GLU A 117 -8.77 -34.72 -7.42
C GLU A 117 -8.58 -35.78 -8.53
N GLU A 118 -7.34 -36.16 -8.86
CA GLU A 118 -7.03 -37.30 -9.74
C GLU A 118 -7.35 -38.65 -9.08
N GLU A 119 -7.10 -38.82 -7.78
CA GLU A 119 -7.48 -40.05 -7.05
C GLU A 119 -9.00 -40.19 -6.85
N ALA A 120 -9.76 -39.11 -6.96
CA ALA A 120 -11.22 -39.16 -6.97
C ALA A 120 -11.82 -39.54 -8.35
N SER A 121 -11.01 -39.60 -9.41
CA SER A 121 -11.49 -39.68 -10.79
C SER A 121 -11.00 -40.89 -11.61
N LEU A 122 -10.14 -41.77 -11.10
CA LEU A 122 -9.67 -42.94 -11.85
C LEU A 122 -9.56 -44.22 -11.01
N ASP A 123 -10.65 -45.00 -11.03
CA ASP A 123 -10.59 -46.45 -11.07
C ASP A 123 -10.01 -46.84 -12.45
N ASN A 124 -8.72 -47.17 -12.52
CA ASN A 124 -8.13 -48.29 -13.29
C ASN A 124 -6.66 -48.06 -13.69
N SER A 125 -5.88 -49.12 -13.41
CA SER A 125 -4.69 -49.59 -14.14
C SER A 125 -3.38 -48.80 -14.09
N SER A 126 -2.51 -49.28 -13.19
CA SER A 126 -1.23 -49.92 -13.54
C SER A 126 -0.26 -49.15 -14.46
N THR A 127 0.79 -48.56 -13.90
CA THR A 127 2.17 -49.10 -13.93
C THR A 127 3.16 -48.08 -13.36
N ASN A 128 3.71 -48.43 -12.20
CA ASN A 128 4.86 -47.77 -11.60
C ASN A 128 6.14 -48.31 -12.26
N GLU A 129 6.57 -47.71 -13.37
CA GLU A 129 7.92 -47.92 -13.89
C GLU A 129 8.43 -46.60 -14.47
N ASN A 130 9.31 -45.90 -13.75
CA ASN A 130 10.42 -45.09 -14.30
C ASN A 130 11.27 -44.43 -13.18
N ILE A 131 11.55 -45.18 -12.11
CA ILE A 131 12.63 -44.84 -11.18
C ILE A 131 13.83 -45.69 -11.60
N ILE A 132 14.96 -45.02 -11.90
CA ILE A 132 16.27 -45.57 -12.31
C ILE A 132 16.47 -45.65 -13.84
N LYS A 133 16.94 -44.55 -14.43
CA LYS A 133 18.09 -44.56 -15.37
C LYS A 133 18.56 -43.14 -15.68
N LYS A 134 19.88 -43.00 -15.74
CA LYS A 134 20.70 -41.80 -16.07
C LYS A 134 21.13 -40.93 -14.89
N LYS A 135 21.94 -41.54 -14.01
CA LYS A 135 23.16 -40.89 -13.54
C LYS A 135 24.22 -41.03 -14.63
N ASN A 136 25.06 -40.01 -14.74
CA ASN A 136 26.17 -39.83 -15.68
C ASN A 136 25.73 -39.27 -17.03
N ASP A 137 25.84 -37.96 -17.18
CA ASP A 137 26.83 -37.41 -18.10
C ASP A 137 27.15 -35.95 -17.77
N SER A 138 28.45 -35.69 -17.65
CA SER A 138 29.15 -34.47 -18.06
C SER A 138 28.74 -33.14 -17.42
N ASN A 139 29.60 -32.76 -16.46
CA ASN A 139 29.71 -31.49 -15.78
C ASN A 139 30.20 -30.38 -16.75
N TYR A 140 29.35 -29.96 -17.69
CA TYR A 140 29.53 -28.71 -18.45
C TYR A 140 28.52 -27.68 -17.96
N SER A 141 29.00 -26.49 -17.62
CA SER A 141 28.19 -25.30 -17.37
C SER A 141 27.32 -25.00 -18.59
N CYS A 142 26.10 -25.54 -18.58
CA CYS A 142 25.09 -25.30 -19.59
C CYS A 142 24.12 -24.27 -19.02
N TRP A 143 24.07 -23.10 -19.64
CA TRP A 143 23.02 -22.13 -19.41
C TRP A 143 21.66 -22.85 -19.38
N PRO A 144 20.76 -22.50 -18.46
CA PRO A 144 19.45 -23.13 -18.39
C PRO A 144 18.80 -23.07 -19.77
N LYS A 145 18.25 -24.20 -20.22
CA LYS A 145 17.63 -24.31 -21.55
C LYS A 145 16.62 -23.16 -21.73
N PRO A 146 16.57 -22.53 -22.91
CA PRO A 146 15.61 -21.46 -23.17
C PRO A 146 14.20 -21.93 -22.83
N ILE A 147 13.49 -21.15 -22.03
CA ILE A 147 12.10 -21.48 -21.65
C ILE A 147 11.28 -21.59 -22.94
N PRO A 148 10.54 -22.70 -23.15
CA PRO A 148 9.64 -22.88 -24.29
C PRO A 148 8.68 -21.71 -24.47
N ARG A 149 8.38 -21.39 -25.72
CA ARG A 149 7.55 -20.23 -26.07
C ARG A 149 6.14 -20.36 -25.50
N GLU A 150 5.60 -21.57 -25.57
CA GLU A 150 4.27 -21.93 -25.09
C GLU A 150 4.13 -21.65 -23.59
N LEU A 151 5.16 -21.98 -22.81
CA LEU A 151 5.18 -21.70 -21.36
C LEU A 151 5.27 -20.20 -21.06
N LYS A 152 6.00 -19.42 -21.86
CA LYS A 152 6.04 -17.97 -21.72
C LYS A 152 4.68 -17.35 -22.04
N GLU A 153 4.05 -17.80 -23.11
CA GLU A 153 2.74 -17.32 -23.56
C GLU A 153 1.65 -17.67 -22.54
N ALA A 154 1.62 -18.91 -22.04
CA ALA A 154 0.68 -19.32 -21.00
C ALA A 154 0.85 -18.49 -19.70
N ARG A 155 2.09 -18.27 -19.26
CA ARG A 155 2.37 -17.45 -18.07
C ARG A 155 1.97 -15.99 -18.28
N LEU A 156 2.24 -15.43 -19.46
CA LEU A 156 1.84 -14.07 -19.81
C LEU A 156 0.32 -13.95 -19.87
N GLN A 157 -0.37 -14.92 -20.47
CA GLN A 157 -1.82 -14.94 -20.54
C GLN A 157 -2.46 -15.03 -19.15
N LYS A 158 -1.92 -15.87 -18.25
CA LYS A 158 -2.35 -15.95 -16.85
C LYS A 158 -2.13 -14.61 -16.12
N PHE A 159 -1.00 -13.96 -16.34
CA PHE A 159 -0.72 -12.64 -15.78
C PHE A 159 -1.69 -11.57 -16.29
N LEU A 160 -1.93 -11.52 -17.61
CA LEU A 160 -2.89 -10.58 -18.21
C LEU A 160 -4.31 -10.82 -17.71
N GLN A 161 -4.70 -12.07 -17.49
CA GLN A 161 -5.99 -12.40 -16.90
C GLN A 161 -6.09 -11.89 -15.46
N GLN A 162 -5.08 -12.14 -14.62
CA GLN A 162 -5.03 -11.65 -13.23
C GLN A 162 -5.02 -10.11 -13.14
N MET A 163 -4.40 -9.45 -14.11
CA MET A 163 -4.32 -7.99 -14.16
C MET A 163 -5.46 -7.35 -14.97
N SER A 164 -6.44 -8.14 -15.43
CA SER A 164 -7.59 -7.62 -16.15
C SER A 164 -8.47 -6.78 -15.24
N MET A 165 -9.00 -5.68 -15.77
CA MET A 165 -9.91 -4.79 -15.01
C MET A 165 -11.16 -5.53 -14.53
N SER A 166 -11.57 -6.61 -15.19
CA SER A 166 -12.67 -7.48 -14.73
C SER A 166 -12.35 -8.26 -13.45
N VAL A 167 -11.07 -8.60 -13.22
CA VAL A 167 -10.62 -9.32 -12.01
C VAL A 167 -10.28 -8.33 -10.89
N LEU A 168 -9.69 -7.19 -11.24
CA LEU A 168 -9.29 -6.14 -10.29
C LEU A 168 -10.41 -5.17 -9.91
N ALA A 169 -11.58 -5.24 -10.54
CA ALA A 169 -12.67 -4.36 -10.21
C ALA A 169 -13.21 -4.67 -8.81
N ASP A 170 -13.23 -3.63 -7.98
CA ASP A 170 -13.83 -3.66 -6.66
C ASP A 170 -15.28 -3.15 -6.71
N ALA A 171 -16.17 -3.84 -6.00
CA ALA A 171 -17.47 -3.32 -5.61
C ALA A 171 -17.38 -2.77 -4.18
N THR A 172 -18.11 -1.69 -3.92
CA THR A 172 -18.24 -1.15 -2.57
C THR A 172 -19.62 -1.50 -2.03
N CYS A 173 -19.70 -2.09 -0.84
CA CYS A 173 -20.97 -2.41 -0.20
C CYS A 173 -21.68 -1.12 0.24
N GLY A 174 -22.90 -0.88 -0.23
CA GLY A 174 -23.68 0.30 0.14
C GLY A 174 -24.10 0.37 1.61
N ILE A 175 -24.03 -0.75 2.35
CA ILE A 175 -24.43 -0.82 3.76
C ILE A 175 -23.24 -0.62 4.70
N CYS A 176 -22.15 -1.35 4.49
CA CYS A 176 -20.98 -1.31 5.38
C CYS A 176 -19.77 -0.54 4.81
N ASN A 177 -19.87 -0.01 3.59
CA ASN A 177 -18.81 0.71 2.87
C ASN A 177 -17.49 -0.07 2.72
N VAL A 178 -17.55 -1.41 2.84
CA VAL A 178 -16.41 -2.29 2.62
C VAL A 178 -16.22 -2.49 1.13
N ARG A 179 -14.98 -2.36 0.67
CA ARG A 179 -14.57 -2.67 -0.71
C ARG A 179 -14.21 -4.14 -0.82
N THR A 180 -14.80 -4.83 -1.79
CA THR A 180 -14.55 -6.24 -2.06
C THR A 180 -14.41 -6.47 -3.55
N PRO A 181 -13.54 -7.39 -4.01
CA PRO A 181 -13.47 -7.76 -5.41
C PRO A 181 -14.84 -8.19 -5.92
N ILE A 182 -15.23 -7.75 -7.11
CA ILE A 182 -16.57 -8.03 -7.68
C ILE A 182 -16.85 -9.54 -7.72
N GLN A 183 -15.82 -10.36 -7.99
CA GLN A 183 -15.93 -11.83 -8.05
C GLN A 183 -16.33 -12.46 -6.71
N GLN A 184 -15.98 -11.82 -5.59
CA GLN A 184 -16.30 -12.28 -4.24
C GLN A 184 -17.60 -11.65 -3.72
N SER A 185 -18.10 -10.61 -4.37
CA SER A 185 -19.34 -9.96 -4.00
C SER A 185 -20.55 -10.81 -4.41
N LYS A 186 -21.33 -11.26 -3.41
CA LYS A 186 -22.60 -11.92 -3.66
C LYS A 186 -23.71 -10.87 -3.63
N LYS A 187 -24.47 -10.77 -4.72
CA LYS A 187 -25.69 -9.94 -4.74
C LYS A 187 -26.75 -10.62 -3.89
N VAL A 188 -27.09 -10.02 -2.77
CA VAL A 188 -28.18 -10.49 -1.91
C VAL A 188 -29.40 -9.62 -2.21
N PRO A 189 -30.55 -10.19 -2.62
CA PRO A 189 -31.77 -9.42 -2.79
C PRO A 189 -32.18 -8.82 -1.45
N LEU A 190 -32.67 -7.58 -1.46
CA LEU A 190 -32.98 -6.84 -0.24
C LEU A 190 -33.83 -7.67 0.71
N SER A 191 -34.86 -8.37 0.23
CA SER A 191 -35.75 -9.24 1.02
C SER A 191 -35.08 -10.32 1.89
N LYS A 192 -33.82 -10.70 1.60
CA LYS A 192 -33.08 -11.71 2.38
C LYS A 192 -32.22 -11.13 3.50
N ILE A 193 -32.17 -9.81 3.65
CA ILE A 193 -31.40 -9.16 4.72
C ILE A 193 -32.20 -9.26 6.04
N PRO A 194 -31.63 -9.84 7.11
CA PRO A 194 -32.29 -9.84 8.41
C PRO A 194 -32.50 -8.41 8.91
N ASN A 195 -33.64 -8.12 9.54
CA ASN A 195 -33.91 -6.83 10.16
C ASN A 195 -33.97 -5.61 9.22
N ILE A 196 -34.23 -5.78 7.92
CA ILE A 196 -34.55 -4.65 7.01
C ILE A 196 -35.59 -3.68 7.59
N PRO A 197 -36.66 -4.13 8.28
CA PRO A 197 -37.65 -3.21 8.82
C PRO A 197 -37.10 -2.27 9.91
N LEU A 198 -35.90 -2.54 10.45
CA LEU A 198 -35.19 -1.67 11.40
C LEU A 198 -34.32 -0.63 10.67
N LEU A 199 -33.94 -0.88 9.41
CA LEU A 199 -33.24 0.09 8.56
C LEU A 199 -34.23 1.08 7.94
N LYS A 200 -35.07 1.71 8.79
CA LYS A 200 -35.92 2.81 8.35
C LYS A 200 -35.08 4.08 8.30
N VAL A 201 -35.04 4.71 7.13
CA VAL A 201 -34.57 6.08 7.00
C VAL A 201 -35.43 6.96 7.90
N SER A 202 -34.83 7.81 8.74
CA SER A 202 -35.58 8.69 9.64
C SER A 202 -36.51 9.60 8.84
N ASP A 203 -37.67 9.94 9.41
CA ASP A 203 -38.66 10.77 8.73
C ASP A 203 -38.10 12.16 8.38
N GLU A 204 -37.16 12.67 9.18
CA GLU A 204 -36.41 13.89 8.87
C GLU A 204 -35.59 13.77 7.58
N LEU A 205 -34.85 12.67 7.40
CA LEU A 205 -34.08 12.43 6.18
C LEU A 205 -34.99 12.18 4.98
N LYS A 206 -36.12 11.47 5.18
CA LYS A 206 -37.12 11.30 4.13
C LYS A 206 -37.70 12.64 3.68
N ASN A 207 -38.02 13.53 4.62
CA ASN A 207 -38.53 14.86 4.32
C ASN A 207 -37.48 15.74 3.62
N LEU A 208 -36.21 15.68 4.04
CA LEU A 208 -35.12 16.41 3.36
C LEU A 208 -34.91 15.95 1.92
N ILE A 209 -34.93 14.63 1.67
CA ILE A 209 -34.80 14.07 0.32
C ILE A 209 -36.01 14.48 -0.54
N THR A 210 -37.23 14.36 0.00
CA THR A 210 -38.46 14.68 -0.74
C THR A 210 -38.55 16.17 -1.07
N ASN A 211 -38.16 17.04 -0.14
CA ASN A 211 -38.12 18.48 -0.37
C ASN A 211 -37.01 18.87 -1.37
N GLY A 212 -35.85 18.21 -1.32
CA GLY A 212 -34.75 18.42 -2.26
C GLY A 212 -35.05 17.92 -3.67
N LEU A 213 -35.82 16.84 -3.83
CA LEU A 213 -36.27 16.35 -5.14
C LEU A 213 -37.38 17.22 -5.72
N SER A 214 -38.24 17.79 -4.87
CA SER A 214 -39.31 18.72 -5.28
C SER A 214 -38.75 20.05 -5.82
N SER A 215 -37.63 20.54 -5.27
CA SER A 215 -36.94 21.72 -5.80
C SER A 215 -36.15 21.43 -7.08
N LEU A 216 -35.64 20.21 -7.26
CA LEU A 216 -34.88 19.82 -8.46
C LEU A 216 -35.78 19.54 -9.68
N SER A 217 -37.01 19.07 -9.45
CA SER A 217 -37.99 18.80 -10.52
C SER A 217 -38.48 20.09 -11.22
N GLN A 218 -38.30 21.26 -10.59
CA GLN A 218 -38.63 22.55 -11.20
C GLN A 218 -37.59 23.02 -12.23
N HIS A 219 -36.47 22.30 -12.42
CA HIS A 219 -35.32 22.81 -13.16
C HIS A 219 -34.71 21.86 -14.21
N LEU A 220 -35.32 20.70 -14.53
CA LEU A 220 -34.74 19.71 -15.44
C LEU A 220 -35.74 19.17 -16.49
N ASP A 221 -35.23 19.04 -17.72
CA ASP A 221 -35.94 18.53 -18.91
C ASP A 221 -36.23 17.02 -18.85
N GLY A 222 -37.21 16.60 -19.65
CA GLY A 222 -37.98 15.34 -19.57
C GLY A 222 -37.25 13.99 -19.64
N ASN A 223 -35.92 13.92 -19.68
CA ASN A 223 -35.15 12.68 -19.52
C ASN A 223 -34.71 12.43 -18.06
N SER A 224 -34.68 13.45 -17.20
CA SER A 224 -34.29 13.32 -15.79
C SER A 224 -35.46 12.90 -14.88
N THR A 225 -36.70 12.99 -15.36
CA THR A 225 -37.93 12.62 -14.63
C THR A 225 -38.06 11.11 -14.42
N ALA A 226 -37.57 10.28 -15.34
CA ALA A 226 -37.62 8.82 -15.21
C ALA A 226 -36.73 8.28 -14.07
N ILE A 227 -35.60 8.96 -13.80
CA ILE A 227 -34.68 8.60 -12.71
C ILE A 227 -35.30 9.01 -11.35
N LEU A 228 -35.98 10.15 -11.29
CA LEU A 228 -36.65 10.63 -10.09
C LEU A 228 -37.85 9.76 -9.69
N GLN A 229 -38.64 9.28 -10.65
CA GLN A 229 -39.76 8.36 -10.38
C GLN A 229 -39.29 7.02 -9.79
N ASN A 230 -38.15 6.49 -10.26
CA ASN A 230 -37.60 5.23 -9.76
C ASN A 230 -36.99 5.37 -8.33
N ILE A 231 -36.59 6.59 -7.94
CA ILE A 231 -36.15 6.90 -6.57
C ILE A 231 -37.36 7.02 -5.64
N GLN A 232 -38.46 7.66 -6.08
CA GLN A 232 -39.69 7.76 -5.29
C GLN A 232 -40.38 6.41 -5.04
N SER A 233 -40.27 5.44 -5.96
CA SER A 233 -40.84 4.10 -5.76
C SER A 233 -40.06 3.20 -4.79
N ASN A 234 -38.87 3.62 -4.35
CA ASN A 234 -37.95 2.82 -3.53
C ASN A 234 -37.66 3.45 -2.14
N ILE A 235 -38.36 4.52 -1.74
CA ILE A 235 -38.32 5.19 -0.41
C ILE A 235 -39.55 4.83 0.42
#